data_AF-A0A974S755-F1
#
_entry.id   AF-A0A974S755-F1
#
_cell.length_a   1.000
_cell.length_b   1.000
_cell.length_c   1.000
_cell.angle_alpha   90.00
_cell.angle_beta   90.00
_cell.angle_gamma   90.00
#
_symmetry.space_group_name_H-M   'P 1'
#
loop_
_entity.id
_entity.type
_entity.pdbx_description
1 polymer ?
#
loop_
_entity_poly.entity_id
_entity_poly.type
_entity_poly.pdbx_seq_one_letter_code
_entity_poly.pdbx_strand_id
1 'polypeptide(L)'
;MHFTPTAGRMMSDQRARQLVGIAGMLALVAIAQPALAQSSGTAIQSGLNTIKDWMVTIASVVGVIAVMAVGYAKLTGRMDWGRAVTVLIGIGIIFSATTIVGWMSTGG
;
A
#
# COMPACT_ATOMS: atom_id res chain seq x y z
N MET A 1 42.87 -0.98 42.41
CA MET A 1 42.27 -1.02 41.06
C MET A 1 42.11 -2.48 40.68
N HIS A 2 40.89 -3.02 40.62
CA HIS A 2 40.69 -4.33 40.00
C HIS A 2 39.26 -4.41 39.45
N PHE A 3 39.18 -4.47 38.12
CA PHE A 3 37.97 -4.64 37.35
C PHE A 3 37.71 -6.14 37.19
N THR A 4 36.51 -6.59 37.51
CA THR A 4 36.05 -7.94 37.13
C THR A 4 35.09 -7.82 35.95
N PRO A 5 35.41 -8.41 34.78
CA PRO A 5 34.71 -8.16 33.53
C PRO A 5 33.44 -9.00 33.36
N THR A 6 32.49 -8.40 32.66
CA THR A 6 31.14 -8.87 32.34
C THR A 6 31.14 -10.10 31.42
N ALA A 7 30.99 -11.30 31.97
CA ALA A 7 30.90 -12.57 31.23
C ALA A 7 29.45 -12.98 30.85
N GLY A 8 28.54 -12.01 30.63
CA GLY A 8 27.11 -12.27 30.42
C GLY A 8 26.53 -11.83 29.07
N ARG A 9 27.30 -11.16 28.20
CA ARG A 9 26.76 -10.51 26.99
C ARG A 9 26.93 -11.28 25.67
N MET A 10 27.68 -12.39 25.65
CA MET A 10 28.01 -13.06 24.38
C MET A 10 26.94 -14.06 23.88
N MET A 11 26.11 -14.62 24.76
CA MET A 11 25.12 -15.66 24.38
C MET A 11 23.80 -15.09 23.83
N SER A 12 23.49 -13.81 24.08
CA SER A 12 22.29 -13.13 23.55
C SER A 12 22.41 -12.80 22.07
N ASP A 13 23.61 -12.48 21.61
CA ASP A 13 23.86 -12.01 20.24
C ASP A 13 23.69 -13.12 19.19
N GLN A 14 23.98 -14.37 19.56
CA GLN A 14 23.78 -15.53 18.68
C GLN A 14 22.30 -15.84 18.49
N ARG A 15 21.49 -15.77 19.55
CA ARG A 15 20.04 -15.97 19.48
C ARG A 15 19.35 -14.82 18.74
N ALA A 16 19.78 -13.58 18.97
CA ALA A 16 19.29 -12.42 18.25
C ALA A 16 19.59 -12.53 16.73
N ARG A 17 20.80 -12.95 16.35
CA ARG A 17 21.15 -13.18 14.94
C ARG A 17 20.34 -14.31 14.29
N GLN A 18 20.07 -15.40 15.02
CA GLN A 18 19.23 -16.49 14.52
C GLN A 18 17.78 -16.06 14.32
N LEU A 19 17.20 -15.29 15.26
CA LEU A 19 15.84 -14.77 15.12
C LEU A 19 15.71 -13.77 13.96
N VAL A 20 16.70 -12.90 13.76
CA VAL A 20 16.73 -11.98 12.61
C VAL A 20 16.84 -12.75 11.29
N GLY A 21 17.63 -13.82 11.24
CA GLY A 21 17.74 -14.67 10.05
C GLY A 21 16.43 -15.39 9.70
N ILE A 22 15.75 -15.96 10.70
CA ILE A 22 14.46 -16.63 10.52
C ILE A 22 13.38 -15.63 10.10
N ALA A 23 13.35 -14.44 10.71
CA ALA A 23 12.42 -13.38 10.33
C ALA A 23 12.66 -12.89 8.89
N GLY A 24 13.92 -12.75 8.47
CA GLY A 24 14.28 -12.40 7.10
C GLY A 24 13.87 -13.47 6.08
N MET A 25 14.03 -14.75 6.42
CA MET A 25 13.58 -15.86 5.57
C MET A 25 12.06 -15.93 5.46
N LEU A 26 11.33 -15.72 6.56
CA LEU A 26 9.86 -15.66 6.55
C LEU A 26 9.34 -14.45 5.75
N ALA A 27 10.01 -13.30 5.84
CA ALA A 27 9.70 -12.13 5.02
C ALA A 27 9.93 -12.41 3.52
N LEU A 28 10.99 -13.14 3.17
CA LEU A 28 11.28 -13.53 1.79
C LEU A 28 10.23 -14.52 1.24
N VAL A 29 9.75 -15.44 2.07
CA VAL A 29 8.66 -16.36 1.70
C VAL A 29 7.34 -15.62 1.53
N ALA A 30 7.03 -14.66 2.41
CA ALA A 30 5.80 -13.86 2.32
C ALA A 30 5.73 -13.00 1.05
N ILE A 31 6.86 -12.50 0.53
CA ILE A 31 6.89 -11.78 -0.75
C ILE A 31 6.95 -12.70 -1.98
N ALA A 32 7.31 -13.98 -1.81
CA ALA A 32 7.41 -14.95 -2.91
C ALA A 32 6.08 -15.65 -3.23
N GLN A 33 5.16 -15.72 -2.27
CA GLN A 33 3.80 -16.27 -2.46
C GLN A 33 3.00 -15.63 -3.62
N PRO A 34 2.98 -14.30 -3.84
CA PRO A 34 2.24 -13.72 -4.96
C PRO A 34 2.82 -14.09 -6.33
N ALA A 35 4.11 -14.42 -6.43
CA ALA A 35 4.76 -14.76 -7.70
C ALA A 35 4.35 -16.15 -8.22
N LEU A 36 3.98 -17.09 -7.34
CA LEU A 36 3.57 -18.43 -7.76
C LEU A 36 2.09 -18.48 -8.22
N ALA A 37 1.22 -17.63 -7.63
CA ALA A 37 -0.21 -17.58 -7.94
C ALA A 37 -0.53 -16.87 -9.27
N GLN A 38 0.39 -16.09 -9.81
CA GLN A 38 0.23 -15.40 -11.11
C GLN A 38 0.41 -16.32 -12.33
N SER A 39 0.87 -17.56 -12.14
CA SER A 39 1.28 -18.44 -13.24
C SER A 39 0.13 -19.23 -13.91
N SER A 40 -1.08 -19.23 -13.35
CA SER A 40 -2.17 -20.14 -13.75
C SER A 40 -3.41 -19.47 -14.39
N GLY A 41 -3.47 -18.14 -14.57
CA GLY A 41 -4.67 -17.40 -15.05
C GLY A 41 -4.52 -16.61 -16.37
N THR A 42 -3.63 -17.03 -17.26
CA THR A 42 -2.73 -16.10 -17.99
C THR A 42 -3.28 -15.24 -19.14
N ALA A 43 -4.43 -15.54 -19.76
CA ALA A 43 -4.95 -14.72 -20.87
C ALA A 43 -6.02 -13.69 -20.45
N ILE A 44 -7.09 -14.18 -19.81
CA ILE A 44 -8.22 -13.32 -19.40
C ILE A 44 -7.80 -12.39 -18.26
N GLN A 45 -7.04 -12.90 -17.28
CA GLN A 45 -6.56 -12.09 -16.17
C GLN A 45 -5.57 -11.02 -16.63
N SER A 46 -4.73 -11.32 -17.62
CA SER A 46 -3.87 -10.33 -18.26
C SER A 46 -4.67 -9.23 -18.97
N GLY A 47 -5.73 -9.60 -19.69
CA GLY A 47 -6.64 -8.64 -20.32
C GLY A 47 -7.36 -7.76 -19.29
N LEU A 48 -7.87 -8.35 -18.21
CA LEU A 48 -8.54 -7.62 -17.12
C LEU A 48 -7.58 -6.70 -16.36
N ASN A 49 -6.35 -7.13 -16.11
CA ASN A 49 -5.32 -6.29 -15.50
C ASN A 49 -4.94 -5.11 -16.40
N THR A 50 -4.83 -5.34 -17.71
CA THR A 50 -4.59 -4.27 -18.69
C THR A 50 -5.70 -3.22 -18.62
N ILE A 51 -6.97 -3.66 -18.64
CA ILE A 51 -8.14 -2.76 -18.53
C ILE A 51 -8.10 -2.00 -17.20
N LYS A 52 -7.78 -2.68 -16.10
CA LYS A 52 -7.64 -2.08 -14.77
C LYS A 52 -6.58 -0.96 -14.78
N ASP A 53 -5.41 -1.19 -15.37
CA ASP A 53 -4.33 -0.20 -15.40
C ASP A 53 -4.70 1.05 -16.21
N TRP A 54 -5.39 0.87 -17.34
CA TRP A 54 -5.95 1.99 -18.11
C TRP A 54 -6.95 2.80 -17.30
N MET A 55 -7.85 2.11 -16.58
CA MET A 55 -8.86 2.78 -15.74
C MET A 55 -8.22 3.59 -14.62
N VAL A 56 -7.19 3.06 -13.95
CA VAL A 56 -6.47 3.77 -12.87
C VAL A 56 -5.76 5.01 -13.41
N THR A 57 -5.13 4.90 -14.59
CA THR A 57 -4.46 6.03 -15.25
C THR A 57 -5.44 7.16 -15.55
N ILE A 58 -6.57 6.83 -16.19
CA ILE A 58 -7.61 7.83 -16.51
C ILE A 58 -8.23 8.41 -15.23
N ALA A 59 -8.52 7.56 -14.24
CA ALA A 59 -9.09 7.99 -12.96
C ALA A 59 -8.19 9.03 -12.28
N SER A 60 -6.87 8.81 -12.27
CA SER A 60 -5.92 9.76 -11.67
C SER A 60 -6.00 11.17 -12.28
N VAL A 61 -6.05 11.25 -13.62
CA VAL A 61 -6.15 12.53 -14.34
C VAL A 61 -7.47 13.23 -14.00
N VAL A 62 -8.58 12.49 -14.02
CA VAL A 62 -9.91 13.03 -13.68
C VAL A 62 -9.94 13.52 -12.23
N GLY A 63 -9.33 12.77 -11.30
CA GLY A 63 -9.22 13.16 -9.90
C GLY A 63 -8.48 14.48 -9.72
N VAL A 64 -7.35 14.67 -10.40
CA VAL A 64 -6.60 15.94 -10.32
C VAL A 64 -7.43 17.11 -10.86
N ILE A 65 -8.13 16.94 -11.98
CA ILE A 65 -9.00 17.99 -12.53
C ILE A 65 -10.13 18.34 -11.54
N ALA A 66 -10.73 17.34 -10.90
CA ALA A 66 -11.74 17.56 -9.87
C ALA A 66 -11.18 18.36 -8.66
N VAL A 67 -9.98 18.03 -8.20
CA VAL A 67 -9.29 18.79 -7.13
C VAL A 67 -9.04 20.24 -7.56
N MET A 68 -8.56 20.46 -8.78
CA MET A 68 -8.35 21.81 -9.33
C MET A 68 -9.67 22.60 -9.42
N ALA A 69 -10.75 21.95 -9.86
CA ALA A 69 -12.08 22.57 -9.92
C ALA A 69 -12.61 22.94 -8.53
N VAL A 70 -12.38 22.10 -7.51
CA VAL A 70 -12.72 22.41 -6.11
C VAL A 70 -11.94 23.63 -5.61
N GLY A 71 -10.64 23.70 -5.91
CA GLY A 71 -9.80 24.86 -5.58
C GLY A 71 -10.35 26.14 -6.20
N TYR A 72 -10.68 26.10 -7.50
CA TYR A 72 -11.26 27.24 -8.21
C TYR A 72 -12.64 27.65 -7.65
N ALA A 73 -13.50 26.67 -7.37
CA ALA A 73 -14.82 26.91 -6.79
C ALA A 73 -14.75 27.53 -5.38
N LYS A 74 -13.66 27.31 -4.64
CA LYS A 74 -13.43 27.98 -3.35
C LYS A 74 -12.90 29.40 -3.50
N LEU A 75 -12.02 29.65 -4.46
CA LEU A 75 -11.50 31.01 -4.74
C LEU A 75 -12.60 31.96 -5.22
N THR A 76 -13.60 31.45 -5.93
CA THR A 76 -14.75 32.23 -6.41
C THR A 76 -15.78 32.57 -5.31
N GLY A 77 -15.53 32.20 -4.06
CA GLY A 77 -16.39 32.55 -2.91
C GLY A 77 -17.79 31.92 -2.91
N ARG A 78 -18.13 31.13 -3.94
CA ARG A 78 -19.46 30.54 -4.14
C ARG A 78 -19.65 29.17 -3.51
N MET A 79 -18.61 28.57 -2.93
CA MET A 79 -18.69 27.24 -2.32
C MET A 79 -18.39 27.26 -0.83
N ASP A 80 -19.32 26.71 -0.04
CA ASP A 80 -19.14 26.50 1.40
C ASP A 80 -17.98 25.55 1.70
N TRP A 81 -17.39 25.68 2.89
CA TRP A 81 -16.28 24.82 3.31
C TRP A 81 -16.70 23.36 3.46
N GLY A 82 -17.96 23.13 3.86
CA GLY A 82 -18.54 21.79 3.93
C GLY A 82 -18.54 21.07 2.58
N ARG A 83 -18.99 21.72 1.50
CA ARG A 83 -19.03 21.13 0.16
C ARG A 83 -17.64 20.77 -0.39
N ALA A 84 -16.63 21.58 -0.10
CA ALA A 84 -15.25 21.28 -0.51
C ALA A 84 -14.74 19.99 0.16
N VAL A 85 -14.97 19.86 1.47
CA VAL A 85 -14.55 18.69 2.25
C VAL A 85 -15.23 17.42 1.76
N THR A 86 -16.54 17.46 1.50
CA THR A 86 -17.27 16.28 1.03
C THR A 86 -16.73 15.78 -0.32
N VAL A 87 -16.33 16.68 -1.22
CA VAL A 87 -15.74 16.29 -2.51
C VAL A 87 -14.36 15.69 -2.32
N LEU A 88 -13.52 16.28 -1.45
CA LEU A 88 -12.19 15.74 -1.14
C LEU A 88 -12.25 14.35 -0.49
N ILE A 89 -13.22 14.12 0.41
CA ILE A 89 -13.48 12.80 1.00
C ILE A 89 -13.88 11.80 -0.09
N GLY A 90 -14.80 12.17 -0.98
CA GLY A 90 -15.24 11.31 -2.07
C GLY A 90 -14.08 10.88 -2.98
N ILE A 91 -13.21 11.83 -3.34
CA ILE A 91 -11.97 11.56 -4.09
C ILE A 91 -11.10 10.55 -3.33
N GLY A 92 -10.86 10.78 -2.03
CA GLY A 92 -10.06 9.87 -1.20
C GLY A 92 -10.61 8.44 -1.17
N ILE A 93 -11.94 8.28 -1.12
CA ILE A 93 -12.59 6.96 -1.13
C ILE A 93 -12.39 6.25 -2.49
N ILE A 94 -12.60 6.95 -3.60
CA ILE A 94 -12.47 6.39 -4.95
C ILE A 94 -11.05 5.84 -5.18
N PHE A 95 -10.02 6.60 -4.79
CA PHE A 95 -8.63 6.19 -4.98
C PHE A 95 -8.16 5.14 -3.96
N SER A 96 -8.79 5.03 -2.79
CA SER A 96 -8.46 4.02 -1.78
C SER A 96 -9.00 2.62 -2.11
N ALA A 97 -9.96 2.52 -3.05
CA ALA A 97 -10.67 1.27 -3.36
C ALA A 97 -9.73 0.13 -3.80
N THR A 98 -8.66 0.43 -4.54
CA THR A 98 -7.72 -0.59 -5.04
C THR A 98 -7.01 -1.35 -3.93
N THR A 99 -6.71 -0.69 -2.82
CA THR A 99 -6.03 -1.29 -1.66
C THR A 99 -6.97 -2.21 -0.89
N ILE A 100 -8.22 -1.78 -0.69
CA ILE A 100 -9.26 -2.56 0.01
C ILE A 100 -9.56 -3.85 -0.77
N VAL A 101 -9.72 -3.75 -2.09
CA VAL A 101 -9.93 -4.91 -2.96
C VAL A 101 -8.72 -5.86 -2.93
N GLY A 102 -7.50 -5.31 -2.83
CA GLY A 102 -6.28 -6.11 -2.65
C GLY A 102 -6.29 -6.97 -1.38
N TRP A 103 -6.77 -6.41 -0.26
CA TRP A 103 -6.90 -7.16 0.99
C TRP A 103 -7.96 -8.27 0.90
N MET A 104 -9.09 -7.98 0.25
CA MET A 104 -10.12 -8.99 0.00
C MET A 104 -9.61 -10.14 -0.88
N SER A 105 -8.76 -9.83 -1.87
CA SER A 105 -8.16 -10.84 -2.75
C SER A 105 -7.06 -11.68 -2.08
N THR A 106 -6.48 -11.21 -0.97
CA THR A 106 -5.39 -11.89 -0.27
C THR A 106 -5.90 -12.74 0.90
N GLY A 107 -7.08 -12.43 1.43
CA GLY A 107 -7.69 -13.10 2.59
C GLY A 107 -8.76 -14.15 2.28
N GLY A 108 -8.85 -14.63 1.02
CA GLY A 108 -9.78 -15.66 0.56
C GLY A 108 -9.08 -16.94 0.14
#